data_AF-A0A2J6W801-F1
#
_entry.id   AF-A0A2J6W801-F1
#
_cell.length_a   1.000
_cell.length_b   1.000
_cell.length_c   1.000
_cell.angle_alpha   90.00
_cell.angle_beta   90.00
_cell.angle_gamma   90.00
#
_symmetry.space_group_name_H-M   'P 1'
#
loop_
_entity.id
_entity.type
_entity.pdbx_description
1 polymer ?
#
loop_
_entity_poly.entity_id
_entity_poly.type
_entity_poly.pdbx_seq_one_letter_code
_entity_poly.pdbx_strand_id
1 'polypeptide(L)'
;MMMPPMGPKGKMSKFASFIMGLGYGYKGKPGMVKTYPMKEFKGVVPEGATVYYANKKLDVIQKEPLIYNTHIIVVQELKDQLLVEIYKDEE
;
A
#
# COMPACT_ATOMS: atom_id res chain seq x y z
N MET A 1 12.89 -16.37 -35.11
CA MET A 1 12.09 -16.22 -33.87
C MET A 1 12.65 -15.04 -33.10
N MET A 2 11.86 -13.98 -32.92
CA MET A 2 12.24 -12.85 -32.07
C MET A 2 12.27 -13.33 -30.61
N MET A 3 13.46 -13.44 -30.03
CA MET A 3 13.56 -13.51 -28.57
C MET A 3 13.14 -12.14 -28.03
N PRO A 4 12.12 -12.06 -27.15
CA PRO A 4 11.88 -10.81 -26.44
C PRO A 4 13.11 -10.49 -25.58
N PRO A 5 13.42 -9.20 -25.37
CA PRO A 5 14.55 -8.82 -24.55
C PRO A 5 14.30 -9.31 -23.12
N MET A 6 15.07 -10.32 -22.69
CA MET A 6 15.24 -10.65 -21.27
C MET A 6 16.03 -9.51 -20.62
N GLY A 7 15.36 -8.38 -20.38
CA GLY A 7 15.81 -7.45 -19.34
C GLY A 7 15.79 -8.16 -18.00
N PRO A 8 16.59 -7.71 -17.02
CA PRO A 8 16.54 -8.29 -15.68
C PRO A 8 15.09 -8.26 -15.23
N LYS A 9 14.55 -9.42 -14.83
CA LYS A 9 13.27 -9.55 -14.10
C LYS A 9 13.34 -8.58 -12.92
N GLY A 10 12.97 -7.33 -13.14
CA GLY A 10 12.98 -6.29 -12.12
C GLY A 10 12.04 -6.79 -11.05
N LYS A 11 12.59 -7.16 -9.88
CA LYS A 11 11.78 -7.48 -8.72
C LYS A 11 10.90 -6.26 -8.50
N MET A 12 9.63 -6.39 -8.84
CA MET A 12 8.65 -5.34 -8.63
C MET A 12 8.70 -5.02 -7.14
N SER A 13 8.92 -3.74 -6.81
CA SER A 13 9.01 -3.27 -5.42
C SER A 13 7.84 -3.83 -4.62
N LYS A 14 8.09 -4.44 -3.45
CA LYS A 14 7.05 -5.00 -2.59
C LYS A 14 5.98 -3.96 -2.31
N PHE A 15 6.37 -2.70 -2.12
CA PHE A 15 5.46 -1.57 -1.99
C PHE A 15 4.55 -1.41 -3.22
N ALA A 16 5.14 -1.32 -4.41
CA ALA A 16 4.39 -1.15 -5.65
C ALA A 16 3.44 -2.33 -5.91
N SER A 17 3.89 -3.58 -5.72
CA SER A 17 3.05 -4.77 -5.86
C SER A 17 1.93 -4.83 -4.83
N PHE A 18 2.17 -4.36 -3.60
CA PHE A 18 1.16 -4.30 -2.55
C PHE A 18 0.07 -3.28 -2.86
N ILE A 19 0.45 -2.04 -3.24
CA ILE A 19 -0.52 -1.00 -3.62
C ILE A 19 -1.30 -1.41 -4.88
N MET A 20 -0.64 -2.01 -5.88
CA MET A 20 -1.35 -2.56 -7.04
C MET A 20 -2.31 -3.67 -6.63
N GLY A 21 -1.91 -4.62 -5.79
CA GLY A 21 -2.82 -5.68 -5.30
C GLY A 21 -4.04 -5.13 -4.55
N LEU A 22 -3.86 -4.04 -3.81
CA LEU A 22 -4.96 -3.35 -3.13
C LEU A 22 -5.88 -2.60 -4.10
N GLY A 23 -5.33 -1.94 -5.12
CA GLY A 23 -6.09 -1.20 -6.14
C GLY A 23 -6.83 -2.10 -7.13
N TYR A 24 -6.22 -3.22 -7.55
CA TYR A 24 -6.84 -4.18 -8.48
C TYR A 24 -7.91 -5.07 -7.84
N GLY A 25 -8.11 -4.97 -6.52
CA GLY A 25 -9.21 -5.58 -5.80
C GLY A 25 -8.78 -6.74 -4.93
N TYR A 26 -8.55 -6.44 -3.66
CA TYR A 26 -8.46 -7.45 -2.63
C TYR A 26 -9.81 -8.18 -2.51
N LYS A 27 -9.83 -9.51 -2.73
CA LYS A 27 -11.04 -10.35 -2.72
C LYS A 27 -12.12 -9.97 -3.75
N GLY A 28 -11.75 -9.36 -4.89
CA GLY A 28 -12.70 -9.08 -5.97
C GLY A 28 -13.64 -7.88 -5.75
N LYS A 29 -13.40 -7.07 -4.71
CA LYS A 29 -14.07 -5.76 -4.53
C LYS A 29 -13.22 -4.65 -5.18
N PRO A 30 -13.81 -3.67 -5.87
CA PRO A 30 -13.05 -2.54 -6.40
C PRO A 30 -12.35 -1.77 -5.27
N GLY A 31 -11.06 -1.51 -5.45
CA GLY A 31 -10.24 -0.78 -4.48
C GLY A 31 -10.25 0.72 -4.74
N MET A 32 -10.75 1.52 -3.80
CA MET A 32 -10.62 2.98 -3.83
C MET A 32 -9.35 3.37 -3.08
N VAL A 33 -8.31 3.72 -3.84
CA VAL A 33 -7.04 4.22 -3.27
C VAL A 33 -7.12 5.74 -3.10
N LYS A 34 -6.96 6.20 -1.87
CA LYS A 34 -6.80 7.62 -1.52
C LYS A 34 -5.41 7.82 -0.96
N THR A 35 -4.80 8.96 -1.26
CA THR A 35 -3.46 9.29 -0.78
C THR A 35 -3.51 10.60 -0.01
N TYR A 36 -2.90 10.61 1.16
CA TYR A 36 -2.89 11.73 2.08
C TYR A 36 -1.45 12.00 2.57
N PRO A 37 -1.12 13.22 2.98
CA PRO A 37 0.10 13.50 3.73
C PRO A 37 0.09 12.81 5.10
N MET A 38 1.24 12.29 5.53
CA MET A 38 1.36 11.54 6.79
C MET A 38 1.04 12.36 8.03
N LYS A 39 1.16 13.70 7.95
CA LYS A 39 0.72 14.64 9.00
C LYS A 39 -0.78 14.59 9.28
N GLU A 40 -1.60 14.13 8.32
CA GLU A 40 -3.04 13.95 8.51
C GLU A 40 -3.40 12.63 9.20
N PHE A 41 -2.44 11.71 9.35
CA PHE A 41 -2.67 10.47 10.07
C PHE A 41 -2.74 10.73 11.57
N LYS A 42 -3.95 10.80 12.12
CA LYS A 42 -4.21 11.03 13.55
C LYS A 42 -4.09 9.76 14.42
N GLY A 43 -3.68 8.62 13.85
CA GLY A 43 -3.64 7.33 14.55
C GLY A 43 -5.01 6.72 14.85
N VAL A 44 -6.10 7.39 14.45
CA VAL A 44 -7.46 6.87 14.59
C VAL A 44 -7.79 6.04 13.35
N VAL A 45 -7.91 4.74 13.54
CA VAL A 45 -8.17 3.78 12.48
C VAL A 45 -9.58 3.22 12.71
N PRO A 46 -10.46 3.22 11.71
CA PRO A 46 -11.81 2.71 11.87
C PRO A 46 -11.82 1.22 12.24
N GLU A 47 -12.80 0.82 13.03
CA GLU A 47 -12.93 -0.57 13.50
C GLU A 47 -13.04 -1.55 12.32
N GLY A 48 -12.22 -2.60 12.34
CA GLY A 48 -12.12 -3.56 11.24
C GLY A 48 -11.17 -3.17 10.09
N ALA A 49 -10.55 -1.99 10.12
CA ALA A 49 -9.48 -1.65 9.17
C ALA A 49 -8.14 -2.26 9.59
N THR A 50 -7.35 -2.66 8.60
CA THR A 50 -5.99 -3.19 8.77
C THR A 50 -4.97 -2.12 8.44
N VAL A 51 -4.05 -1.84 9.36
CA VAL A 51 -2.96 -0.90 9.13
C VAL A 51 -1.69 -1.65 8.74
N TYR A 52 -1.01 -1.12 7.73
CA TYR A 52 0.30 -1.54 7.30
C TYR A 52 1.25 -0.35 7.33
N TYR A 53 2.39 -0.51 7.98
CA TYR A 53 3.47 0.45 7.97
C TYR A 53 4.48 0.03 6.92
N ALA A 54 4.78 0.95 6.02
CA ALA A 54 5.69 0.72 4.92
C ALA A 54 6.85 1.71 4.91
N ASN A 55 8.01 1.22 4.50
CA ASN A 55 9.16 2.04 4.17
C ASN A 55 9.52 1.77 2.70
N LYS A 56 9.20 2.73 1.84
CA LYS A 56 9.48 2.69 0.40
C LYS A 56 10.98 2.63 0.09
N LYS A 57 11.85 3.25 0.90
CA LYS A 57 13.31 3.24 0.71
C LYS A 57 13.90 1.87 0.99
N LEU A 58 13.38 1.19 2.03
CA LEU A 58 13.80 -0.16 2.42
C LEU A 58 13.00 -1.27 1.72
N ASP A 59 11.97 -0.92 0.94
CA ASP A 59 11.02 -1.84 0.32
C ASP A 59 10.38 -2.83 1.31
N VAL A 60 10.01 -2.34 2.50
CA VAL A 60 9.44 -3.13 3.59
C VAL A 60 7.99 -2.71 3.86
N ILE A 61 7.12 -3.69 4.15
CA ILE A 61 5.74 -3.50 4.59
C ILE A 61 5.47 -4.46 5.74
N GLN A 62 4.99 -3.96 6.87
CA GLN A 62 4.67 -4.75 8.06
C GLN A 62 3.39 -4.25 8.71
N LYS A 63 2.77 -5.06 9.57
CA LYS A 63 1.60 -4.63 10.37
C LYS A 63 1.98 -3.90 11.65
N GLU A 64 3.24 -4.00 12.04
CA GLU A 64 3.82 -3.32 13.19
C GLU A 64 4.47 -1.99 12.77
N PRO A 65 4.42 -0.96 13.64
CA PRO A 65 5.03 0.33 13.36
C PRO A 65 6.55 0.17 13.16
N LEU A 66 7.05 0.74 12.06
CA LEU A 66 8.47 0.81 11.75
C LEU A 66 9.06 2.08 12.36
N ILE A 67 10.32 2.04 12.81
CA ILE A 67 11.03 3.22 13.35
C ILE A 67 11.14 4.35 12.30
N TYR A 68 11.21 3.99 11.01
CA TYR A 68 11.31 4.92 9.88
C TYR A 68 10.25 4.59 8.83
N ASN A 69 8.97 4.64 9.20
CA ASN A 69 7.87 4.52 8.24
C ASN A 69 7.84 5.73 7.31
N THR A 70 7.90 5.48 5.99
CA THR A 70 7.67 6.55 4.99
C THR A 70 6.24 6.56 4.50
N HIS A 71 5.51 5.46 4.68
CA HIS A 71 4.11 5.33 4.32
C HIS A 71 3.36 4.56 5.42
N ILE A 72 2.12 4.94 5.67
CA ILE A 72 1.14 4.21 6.47
C ILE A 72 -0.03 3.91 5.56
N ILE A 73 -0.41 2.66 5.44
CA ILE A 73 -1.46 2.19 4.53
C ILE A 73 -2.57 1.62 5.40
N VAL A 74 -3.72 2.26 5.40
CA VAL A 74 -4.92 1.79 6.08
C VAL A 74 -5.82 1.14 5.05
N VAL A 75 -6.18 -0.11 5.29
CA VAL A 75 -7.04 -0.91 4.40
C VAL A 75 -8.33 -1.21 5.14
N GLN A 76 -9.43 -0.62 4.69
CA GLN A 76 -10.75 -0.85 5.22
C GLN A 76 -11.59 -1.65 4.22
N GLU A 77 -12.10 -2.80 4.65
CA GLU A 77 -13.06 -3.56 3.86
C GLU A 77 -14.46 -2.98 4.10
N LEU A 78 -15.01 -2.29 3.09
CA LEU A 78 -16.40 -1.84 3.11
C LEU A 78 -17.29 -2.92 2.46
N LYS A 79 -18.62 -2.76 2.59
CA LYS A 79 -19.59 -3.74 2.04
C LYS A 79 -19.37 -3.98 0.54
N ASP A 80 -19.22 -2.90 -0.23
CA ASP A 80 -19.19 -2.94 -1.70
C ASP A 80 -17.82 -2.61 -2.31
N GLN A 81 -16.85 -2.16 -1.50
CA GLN A 81 -15.54 -1.71 -1.99
C GLN A 81 -14.44 -1.87 -0.93
N LEU A 82 -13.18 -1.78 -1.34
CA LEU A 82 -12.03 -1.75 -0.44
C LEU A 82 -11.50 -0.30 -0.39
N LEU A 83 -11.61 0.38 0.75
CA LEU A 83 -11.02 1.70 0.91
C LEU A 83 -9.56 1.54 1.36
N VAL A 84 -8.64 2.14 0.62
CA VAL A 84 -7.20 2.07 0.88
C VAL A 84 -6.68 3.49 1.03
N GLU A 85 -6.32 3.87 2.24
CA GLU A 85 -5.81 5.19 2.56
C GLU A 85 -4.29 5.11 2.75
N ILE A 86 -3.54 5.74 1.85
CA ILE A 86 -2.08 5.76 1.87
C ILE A 86 -1.64 7.12 2.39
N TYR A 87 -1.21 7.16 3.63
CA TYR A 87 -0.55 8.31 4.24
C TYR A 87 0.94 8.23 3.91
N LYS A 88 1.46 9.18 3.14
CA LYS A 88 2.87 9.22 2.77
C LYS A 88 3.55 10.43 3.40
N ASP A 89 4.78 10.24 3.86
CA ASP A 89 5.62 11.37 4.23
C ASP A 89 5.91 12.17 2.96
N GLU A 90 5.59 13.47 2.98
CA GLU A 90 5.99 14.36 1.90
C GLU A 90 7.48 14.66 2.09
N GLU A 91 8.33 13.85 1.44
CA GLU A 91 9.73 14.22 1.19
C GLU A 91 9.83 15.53 0.39
#